data_AF-A0A6V8KQ44-F1
#
_entry.id   AF-A0A6V8KQ44-F1
#
_cell.length_a   1.000
_cell.length_b   1.000
_cell.length_c   1.000
_cell.angle_alpha   90.00
_cell.angle_beta   90.00
_cell.angle_gamma   90.00
#
_symmetry.space_group_name_H-M   'P 1'
#
loop_
_entity.id
_entity.type
_entity.pdbx_description
1 polymer ?
#
loop_
_entity_poly.entity_id
_entity_poly.type
_entity_poly.pdbx_seq_one_letter_code
_entity_poly.pdbx_strand_id
1 'polypeptide(L)'
;MIVTNPQGGYLRILTKYHWMAFMLALFAPKAVINGHTVALKWGENVIPIPLSTHQVEIFVPYLWKFGSATIAVDNTQYAPTIHYAAPVWAFGGGAIGFEPQKHPGLTAAYILYGVLAAVIVLCCCGSFLLSLADNS
;
A
#
# COMPACT_ATOMS: atom_id res chain seq x y z
N MET A 1 30.15 -2.75 31.21
CA MET A 1 28.81 -2.17 31.02
C MET A 1 27.91 -3.28 30.49
N ILE A 2 27.05 -3.83 31.33
CA ILE A 2 26.15 -4.92 30.95
C ILE A 2 25.04 -4.29 30.10
N VAL A 3 24.99 -4.63 28.81
CA VAL A 3 23.86 -4.27 27.95
C VAL A 3 22.68 -5.13 28.39
N THR A 4 21.84 -4.59 29.27
CA THR A 4 20.57 -5.21 29.64
C THR A 4 19.70 -5.28 28.38
N ASN A 5 19.57 -6.45 27.78
CA ASN A 5 18.59 -6.73 26.73
C ASN A 5 17.19 -6.33 27.26
N PRO A 6 16.57 -5.23 26.79
CA PRO A 6 15.30 -4.81 27.33
C PRO A 6 14.22 -5.62 26.64
N GLN A 7 14.00 -6.86 27.10
CA GLN A 7 12.87 -7.72 26.71
C GLN A 7 12.44 -7.54 25.24
N GLY A 8 13.38 -7.78 24.31
CA GLY A 8 13.29 -7.29 22.94
C GLY A 8 12.14 -7.91 22.15
N GLY A 9 10.98 -7.27 22.20
CA GLY A 9 9.91 -7.50 21.25
C GLY A 9 10.35 -7.11 19.84
N TYR A 10 9.67 -7.64 18.85
CA TYR A 10 9.84 -7.22 17.46
C TYR A 10 8.47 -7.01 16.84
N LEU A 11 8.40 -6.09 15.89
CA LEU A 11 7.23 -5.87 15.08
C LEU A 11 7.53 -6.24 13.63
N ARG A 12 6.71 -7.11 13.05
CA ARG A 12 6.80 -7.44 11.63
C ARG A 12 5.84 -6.55 10.85
N ILE A 13 6.38 -5.85 9.87
CA ILE A 13 5.61 -4.99 8.97
C ILE A 13 5.86 -5.46 7.54
N LEU A 14 4.82 -6.00 6.92
CA LEU A 14 4.79 -6.37 5.51
C LEU A 14 4.17 -5.24 4.71
N THR A 15 4.99 -4.54 3.94
CA THR A 15 4.52 -3.48 3.05
C THR A 15 4.45 -3.98 1.62
N LYS A 16 3.37 -3.66 0.90
CA LYS A 16 3.23 -3.98 -0.52
C LYS A 16 2.65 -2.82 -1.32
N TYR A 17 3.06 -2.75 -2.58
CA TYR A 17 2.46 -1.90 -3.60
C TYR A 17 1.92 -2.77 -4.74
N HIS A 18 0.99 -2.22 -5.51
CA HIS A 18 0.43 -2.91 -6.67
C HIS A 18 1.28 -2.63 -7.92
N TRP A 19 1.34 -3.56 -8.87
CA TRP A 19 2.13 -3.39 -10.10
C TRP A 19 1.73 -2.15 -10.92
N MET A 20 0.45 -1.78 -10.91
CA MET A 20 -0.03 -0.54 -11.54
C MET A 20 0.60 0.73 -10.94
N ALA A 21 1.05 0.65 -9.69
CA ALA A 21 1.75 1.71 -8.97
C ALA A 21 3.26 1.41 -8.86
N PHE A 22 3.87 0.78 -9.87
CA PHE A 22 5.29 0.39 -9.87
C PHE A 22 6.27 1.55 -9.60
N MET A 23 5.90 2.79 -9.93
CA MET A 23 6.71 3.99 -9.59
C MET A 23 6.93 4.15 -8.08
N LEU A 24 6.07 3.57 -7.24
CA LEU A 24 6.27 3.51 -5.79
C LEU A 24 7.51 2.72 -5.38
N ALA A 25 8.04 1.85 -6.25
CA ALA A 25 9.30 1.15 -5.99
C ALA A 25 10.46 2.12 -5.75
N LEU A 26 10.41 3.34 -6.29
CA LEU A 26 11.41 4.38 -6.10
C LEU A 26 11.27 5.14 -4.76
N PHE A 27 10.10 5.04 -4.11
CA PHE A 27 9.78 5.77 -2.88
C PHE A 27 9.49 4.79 -1.75
N ALA A 28 10.51 4.55 -0.92
CA ALA A 28 10.38 3.63 0.21
C ALA A 28 9.42 4.19 1.28
N PRO A 29 8.52 3.35 1.85
CA PRO A 29 7.59 3.78 2.88
C PRO A 29 8.30 4.17 4.17
N LYS A 30 7.62 4.95 5.01
CA LYS A 30 8.06 5.31 6.37
C LYS A 30 6.96 4.92 7.35
N ALA A 31 7.37 4.48 8.53
CA ALA A 31 6.50 4.30 9.67
C ALA A 31 6.75 5.39 10.71
N VAL A 32 5.71 5.79 11.42
CA VAL A 32 5.78 6.55 12.66
C VAL A 32 5.25 5.64 13.75
N ILE A 33 6.13 5.22 14.66
CA ILE A 33 5.82 4.34 15.78
C ILE A 33 5.95 5.16 17.06
N ASN A 34 4.84 5.39 17.77
CA ASN A 34 4.81 6.21 18.98
C ASN A 34 5.46 7.61 18.78
N GLY A 35 5.26 8.22 17.61
CA GLY A 35 5.85 9.52 17.26
C GLY A 35 7.28 9.46 16.69
N HIS A 36 7.95 8.30 16.71
CA HIS A 36 9.29 8.13 16.14
C HIS A 36 9.21 7.65 14.69
N THR A 37 9.87 8.39 13.79
CA THR A 37 9.91 8.01 12.37
C THR A 37 10.96 6.92 12.14
N VAL A 38 10.56 5.83 11.50
CA VAL A 38 11.39 4.69 11.13
C VAL A 38 11.30 4.49 9.62
N ALA A 39 12.45 4.31 8.96
CA ALA A 39 12.50 3.99 7.54
C ALA A 39 12.11 2.53 7.31
N LEU A 40 11.25 2.27 6.32
CA LEU A 40 10.87 0.94 5.89
C LEU A 40 11.37 0.66 4.48
N LYS A 41 11.42 -0.62 4.11
CA LYS A 41 11.53 -1.08 2.73
C LYS A 41 10.22 -1.74 2.28
N TRP A 42 10.01 -1.82 0.96
CA TRP A 42 8.96 -2.67 0.40
C TRP A 42 9.22 -4.14 0.76
N GLY A 43 8.18 -4.88 1.17
CA GLY A 43 8.27 -6.25 1.65
C GLY A 43 8.32 -6.34 3.17
N GLU A 44 9.03 -7.34 3.69
CA GLU A 44 9.12 -7.62 5.13
C GLU A 44 10.11 -6.70 5.84
N ASN A 45 9.67 -6.11 6.95
CA ASN A 45 10.46 -5.32 7.87
C ASN A 45 10.31 -5.88 9.27
N VAL A 46 11.43 -6.08 9.97
CA VAL A 46 11.43 -6.51 11.38
C VAL A 46 12.06 -5.39 12.19
N ILE A 47 11.26 -4.78 13.06
CA ILE A 47 11.69 -3.61 13.85
C ILE A 47 11.78 -4.03 15.32
N PRO A 48 12.95 -3.94 15.96
CA PRO A 48 13.07 -4.21 17.39
C PRO A 48 12.40 -3.09 18.18
N ILE A 49 11.39 -3.43 18.99
CA ILE A 49 10.66 -2.47 19.82
C ILE A 49 10.31 -3.13 21.17
N PRO A 50 10.20 -2.35 22.26
CA PRO A 50 9.83 -2.93 23.57
C PRO A 50 8.44 -3.59 23.53
N LEU A 51 8.17 -4.45 24.50
CA LEU A 51 6.86 -5.09 24.67
C LEU A 51 5.85 -4.07 25.25
N SER A 52 5.02 -3.46 24.41
CA SER A 52 3.93 -2.55 24.79
C SER A 52 2.87 -2.41 23.69
N THR A 53 1.83 -1.62 23.95
CA THR A 53 0.93 -1.17 22.87
C THR A 53 1.55 -0.01 22.11
N HIS A 54 1.68 -0.15 20.80
CA HIS A 54 2.28 0.83 19.89
C HIS A 54 1.25 1.38 18.90
N GLN A 55 1.27 2.69 18.68
CA GLN A 55 0.55 3.30 17.57
C GLN A 55 1.49 3.38 16.36
N VAL A 56 1.09 2.71 15.28
CA VAL A 56 1.88 2.62 14.04
C VAL A 56 1.11 3.32 12.94
N GLU A 57 1.66 4.41 12.41
CA GLU A 57 1.21 5.05 11.18
C GLU A 57 2.21 4.72 10.06
N ILE A 58 1.74 4.26 8.90
CA ILE A 58 2.59 4.02 7.73
C ILE A 58 2.14 4.94 6.61
N PHE A 59 3.08 5.61 5.97
CA PHE A 59 2.85 6.47 4.80
C PHE A 59 4.01 6.38 3.83
N VAL A 60 3.79 6.81 2.59
CA VAL A 60 4.87 6.90 1.59
C VAL A 60 5.27 8.36 1.41
N PRO A 61 6.56 8.72 1.57
CA PRO A 61 7.06 10.08 1.38
C PRO A 61 7.33 10.33 -0.10
N TYR A 62 6.41 11.02 -0.78
CA TYR A 62 6.65 11.56 -2.12
C TYR A 62 6.64 13.09 -2.05
N LEU A 63 5.68 13.78 -2.68
CA LEU A 63 5.48 15.23 -2.50
C LEU A 63 4.78 15.57 -1.17
N TRP A 64 3.97 14.65 -0.67
CA TRP A 64 3.22 14.74 0.59
C TRP A 64 3.11 13.36 1.24
N LYS A 65 2.55 13.28 2.45
CA LYS A 65 2.20 12.00 3.07
C LYS A 65 0.98 11.42 2.36
N PHE A 66 1.19 10.47 1.46
CA PHE A 66 0.09 9.71 0.84
C PHE A 66 0.11 8.26 1.32
N GLY A 67 -1.03 7.59 1.14
CA GLY A 67 -1.19 6.23 1.64
C GLY A 67 -1.15 6.14 3.16
N SER A 68 -1.38 7.24 3.91
CA SER A 68 -1.33 7.18 5.38
C SER A 68 -2.39 6.22 5.91
N ALA A 69 -1.98 5.34 6.81
CA ALA A 69 -2.83 4.38 7.48
C ALA A 69 -2.31 4.13 8.90
N THR A 70 -3.20 4.16 9.89
CA THR A 70 -2.85 4.05 11.30
C THR A 70 -3.50 2.83 11.94
N ILE A 71 -2.73 2.12 12.76
CA ILE A 71 -3.20 0.97 13.53
C ILE A 71 -2.57 0.97 14.93
N ALA A 72 -3.33 0.53 15.93
CA ALA A 72 -2.80 0.23 17.26
C ALA A 72 -2.43 -1.25 17.33
N VAL A 73 -1.23 -1.53 17.78
CA VAL A 73 -0.66 -2.88 17.79
C VAL A 73 -0.17 -3.20 19.18
N ASP A 74 -0.69 -4.27 19.75
CA ASP A 74 -0.24 -4.79 21.04
C ASP A 74 0.74 -5.94 20.80
N ASN A 75 2.00 -5.77 21.21
CA ASN A 75 3.01 -6.82 21.12
C ASN A 75 3.38 -7.43 22.49
N THR A 76 2.58 -7.18 23.55
CA THR A 76 2.90 -7.61 24.92
C THR A 76 2.93 -9.13 25.12
N GLN A 77 2.12 -9.87 24.35
CA GLN A 77 2.00 -11.32 24.43
C GLN A 77 2.70 -12.05 23.27
N TYR A 78 2.64 -11.48 22.07
CA TYR A 78 3.23 -12.05 20.86
C TYR A 78 3.64 -10.93 19.91
N ALA A 79 4.48 -11.22 18.92
CA ALA A 79 4.89 -10.26 17.91
C ALA A 79 3.92 -10.30 16.69
N PRO A 80 2.88 -9.45 16.63
CA PRO A 80 1.94 -9.46 15.52
C PRO A 80 2.62 -9.05 14.22
N THR A 81 2.09 -9.58 13.12
CA THR A 81 2.47 -9.17 11.77
C THR A 81 1.43 -8.20 11.24
N ILE A 82 1.87 -7.01 10.84
CA ILE A 82 1.03 -5.99 10.23
C ILE A 82 1.23 -6.02 8.72
N HIS A 83 0.14 -6.01 7.98
CA HIS A 83 0.13 -5.90 6.53
C HIS A 83 -0.33 -4.50 6.12
N TYR A 84 0.52 -3.79 5.39
CA TYR A 84 0.24 -2.51 4.79
C TYR A 84 0.17 -2.61 3.26
N ALA A 85 -0.89 -2.09 2.68
CA ALA A 85 -1.09 -2.01 1.25
C ALA A 85 -1.19 -0.54 0.81
N ALA A 86 -0.26 -0.11 -0.04
CA ALA A 86 -0.28 1.22 -0.61
C ALA A 86 -1.46 1.38 -1.59
N PRO A 87 -2.04 2.60 -1.71
CA PRO A 87 -3.09 2.89 -2.69
C PRO A 87 -2.56 2.77 -4.11
N VAL A 88 -3.46 2.40 -5.05
CA VAL A 88 -3.13 2.38 -6.49
C VAL A 88 -3.07 3.76 -7.13
N TRP A 89 -3.53 4.80 -6.44
CA TRP A 89 -3.50 6.19 -6.91
C TRP A 89 -2.86 7.13 -5.87
N ALA A 90 -2.30 8.26 -6.33
CA ALA A 90 -1.46 9.15 -5.51
C ALA A 90 -2.19 9.89 -4.37
N PHE A 91 -3.51 10.05 -4.45
CA PHE A 91 -4.33 10.76 -3.45
C PHE A 91 -5.13 9.84 -2.50
N GLY A 92 -4.80 8.56 -2.45
CA GLY A 92 -5.54 7.56 -1.67
C GLY A 92 -5.01 7.42 -0.26
N GLY A 93 -5.89 7.03 0.67
CA GLY A 93 -5.48 6.45 1.94
C GLY A 93 -4.88 5.05 1.72
N GLY A 94 -3.95 4.65 2.58
CA GLY A 94 -3.43 3.28 2.58
C GLY A 94 -4.39 2.35 3.31
N ALA A 95 -4.19 1.04 3.17
CA ALA A 95 -4.90 0.06 3.99
C ALA A 95 -3.89 -0.66 4.90
N ILE A 96 -4.23 -0.78 6.18
CA ILE A 96 -3.39 -1.43 7.19
C ILE A 96 -4.24 -2.37 8.05
N GLY A 97 -3.69 -3.53 8.40
CA GLY A 97 -4.40 -4.52 9.22
C GLY A 97 -3.50 -5.69 9.64
N PHE A 98 -4.03 -6.55 10.51
CA PHE A 98 -3.35 -7.79 10.93
C PHE A 98 -3.45 -8.91 9.88
N GLU A 99 -4.33 -8.73 8.90
CA GLU A 99 -4.51 -9.64 7.77
C GLU A 99 -4.07 -8.96 6.46
N PRO A 100 -3.73 -9.73 5.41
CA PRO A 100 -3.37 -9.19 4.11
C PRO A 100 -4.43 -8.23 3.54
N GLN A 101 -4.13 -6.92 3.56
CA GLN A 101 -5.08 -5.90 3.10
C GLN A 101 -5.16 -5.83 1.56
N LYS A 102 -6.37 -5.60 1.03
CA LYS A 102 -6.57 -5.29 -0.40
C LYS A 102 -6.14 -3.84 -0.68
N HIS A 103 -5.61 -3.58 -1.87
CA HIS A 103 -5.20 -2.22 -2.22
C HIS A 103 -6.43 -1.29 -2.36
N PRO A 104 -6.46 -0.17 -1.61
CA PRO A 104 -7.55 0.80 -1.73
C PRO A 104 -7.53 1.45 -3.12
N GLY A 105 -8.72 1.59 -3.71
CA GLY A 105 -8.92 2.18 -5.03
C GLY A 105 -8.86 1.22 -6.23
N LEU A 106 -8.49 -0.04 -6.00
CA LEU A 106 -8.27 -1.03 -7.05
C LEU A 106 -9.55 -1.40 -7.82
N THR A 107 -10.71 -1.45 -7.14
CA THR A 107 -12.01 -1.69 -7.79
C THR A 107 -12.40 -0.54 -8.72
N ALA A 108 -12.26 0.71 -8.26
CA ALA A 108 -12.60 1.87 -9.07
C ALA A 108 -11.65 2.05 -10.26
N ALA A 109 -10.37 1.74 -10.09
CA ALA A 109 -9.41 1.71 -11.20
C ALA A 109 -9.86 0.70 -12.29
N TYR A 110 -10.22 -0.53 -11.92
CA TYR A 110 -10.69 -1.52 -12.90
C TYR A 110 -11.97 -1.10 -13.63
N ILE A 111 -12.92 -0.48 -12.93
CA ILE A 111 -14.15 0.03 -13.56
C ILE A 111 -13.80 1.11 -14.59
N LEU A 112 -12.97 2.09 -14.21
CA LEU A 112 -12.60 3.18 -15.11
C LEU A 112 -11.87 2.69 -16.36
N TYR A 113 -10.86 1.83 -16.19
CA TYR A 113 -10.12 1.25 -17.32
C TYR A 113 -11.01 0.33 -18.17
N GLY A 114 -11.91 -0.44 -17.55
CA GLY A 114 -12.87 -1.28 -18.26
C GLY A 114 -13.84 -0.48 -19.13
N VAL A 115 -14.38 0.62 -18.60
CA VAL A 115 -15.27 1.52 -19.35
C VAL A 115 -14.53 2.19 -20.51
N LEU A 116 -13.31 2.70 -20.26
CA LEU A 116 -12.50 3.32 -21.32
C LEU A 116 -12.18 2.32 -22.44
N ALA A 117 -11.77 1.10 -22.10
CA ALA A 117 -11.50 0.05 -23.08
C ALA A 117 -12.76 -0.32 -23.87
N ALA A 118 -13.93 -0.44 -23.21
CA ALA A 118 -15.19 -0.73 -23.89
C ALA A 118 -15.58 0.37 -24.89
N VAL A 119 -15.40 1.65 -24.53
CA VAL A 119 -15.66 2.79 -25.43
C VAL A 119 -14.72 2.77 -26.63
N ILE A 120 -13.42 2.50 -26.42
CA ILE A 120 -12.44 2.41 -27.51
C ILE A 120 -12.80 1.27 -28.45
N VAL A 121 -13.12 0.09 -27.93
CA VAL A 121 -13.51 -1.07 -28.76
C VAL A 121 -14.79 -0.76 -29.53
N LEU A 122 -15.81 -0.18 -28.89
CA LEU A 122 -17.05 0.20 -29.55
C LEU A 122 -16.81 1.23 -30.67
N CYS A 123 -15.97 2.23 -30.41
CA CYS A 123 -15.63 3.27 -31.37
C CYS A 123 -14.83 2.69 -32.55
N CYS A 124 -13.77 1.92 -32.29
CA CYS A 124 -12.93 1.32 -33.33
C CYS A 124 -13.67 0.26 -34.16
N CYS A 125 -14.45 -0.63 -33.53
CA CYS A 125 -15.24 -1.63 -34.24
C CYS A 125 -16.40 -0.99 -35.03
N GLY A 126 -17.04 0.04 -34.48
CA GLY A 126 -18.09 0.78 -35.17
C GLY A 126 -17.57 1.53 -36.41
N SER A 127 -16.44 2.24 -36.27
CA SER A 127 -15.79 2.94 -37.39
C SER A 127 -15.29 1.97 -38.46
N PHE A 128 -14.77 0.81 -38.07
CA PHE A 128 -14.28 -0.20 -39.02
C PHE A 128 -15.43 -0.85 -39.82
N LEU A 129 -16.55 -1.18 -39.16
CA LEU A 129 -17.73 -1.74 -39.84
C LEU A 129 -18.40 -0.73 -40.78
N LEU A 130 -18.49 0.54 -40.38
CA LEU A 130 -18.97 1.62 -41.25
C LEU A 130 -18.04 1.83 -42.46
N SER A 131 -16.73 1.80 -42.26
CA SER A 131 -15.76 1.93 -43.36
C SER A 131 -15.80 0.76 -44.34
N LEU A 132 -16.21 -0.45 -43.91
CA LEU A 132 -16.41 -1.59 -44.81
C LEU A 132 -17.74 -1.51 -45.56
N ALA A 133 -18.78 -0.93 -44.95
CA ALA A 133 -20.07 -0.70 -45.59
C ALA A 133 -20.05 0.44 -46.63
N ASP A 134 -19.22 1.46 -46.43
CA ASP A 134 -19.04 2.56 -47.42
C ASP A 134 -18.19 2.15 -48.63
N ASN A 135 -17.41 1.06 -48.56
CA ASN A 135 -16.52 0.59 -49.62
C ASN A 135 -17.07 -0.62 -50.41
N SER A 136 -18.35 -0.97 -50.19
CA SER A 136 -19.11 -2.01 -50.92
C SER A 136 -20.24 -1.40 -51.72
#